data_AF-A0AAE0AKJ9-F1
#
_entry.id   AF-A0AAE0AKJ9-F1
#
_cell.length_a   1.000
_cell.length_b   1.000
_cell.length_c   1.000
_cell.angle_alpha   90.00
_cell.angle_beta   90.00
_cell.angle_gamma   90.00
#
_symmetry.space_group_name_H-M   'P 1'
#
loop_
_entity.id
_entity.type
_entity.pdbx_description
1 polymer ?
#
loop_
_entity_poly.entity_id
_entity_poly.type
_entity_poly.pdbx_seq_one_letter_code
_entity_poly.pdbx_strand_id
1 'polypeptide(L)'
;MEVEGFEKYIDKAFYYKTQYDNKLGNLMDYYWINKKAKIISGCIMKVARFFDRKRDTEEISFAVRSLRREAKAGFNQTESDPVTPTSEKEVYAKASVWYHVTYHHSFWGRYNQEMNRDHFLSFAWSVYDKLVDIKKGKLISGPEE
;
A
#
# COMPACT_ATOMS: atom_id res chain seq x y z
N MET A 1 -3.56 5.83 -14.78
CA MET A 1 -3.13 4.71 -13.90
C MET A 1 -4.08 3.53 -14.03
N GLU A 2 -5.29 3.73 -14.56
CA GLU A 2 -6.27 2.67 -14.80
C GLU A 2 -5.85 1.82 -16.00
N VAL A 3 -5.82 0.50 -15.80
CA VAL A 3 -5.45 -0.52 -16.79
C VAL A 3 -6.68 -1.39 -17.01
N GLU A 4 -6.98 -1.75 -18.26
CA GLU A 4 -8.16 -2.53 -18.60
C GLU A 4 -8.32 -3.79 -17.71
N GLY A 5 -9.52 -4.02 -17.20
CA GLY A 5 -9.84 -5.16 -16.34
C GLY A 5 -9.45 -5.03 -14.87
N PHE A 6 -8.92 -3.88 -14.42
CA PHE A 6 -8.55 -3.65 -13.01
C PHE A 6 -9.73 -3.79 -12.04
N GLU A 7 -10.95 -3.49 -12.49
CA GLU A 7 -12.18 -3.50 -11.69
C GLU A 7 -12.45 -4.86 -11.04
N LYS A 8 -12.07 -5.95 -11.72
CA LYS A 8 -12.22 -7.34 -11.24
C LYS A 8 -11.49 -7.60 -9.91
N TYR A 9 -10.52 -6.76 -9.57
CA TYR A 9 -9.67 -6.92 -8.40
C TYR A 9 -9.96 -5.91 -7.28
N ILE A 10 -11.03 -5.09 -7.41
CA ILE A 10 -11.36 -4.04 -6.44
C ILE A 10 -11.55 -4.60 -5.04
N ASP A 11 -12.38 -5.63 -4.86
CA ASP A 11 -12.71 -6.17 -3.53
C ASP A 11 -11.47 -6.72 -2.82
N LYS A 12 -10.63 -7.44 -3.55
CA LYS A 12 -9.38 -8.00 -3.02
C LYS A 12 -8.39 -6.88 -2.64
N ALA A 13 -8.26 -5.86 -3.48
CA ALA A 13 -7.40 -4.71 -3.19
C ALA A 13 -7.93 -3.89 -2.00
N PHE A 14 -9.24 -3.72 -1.90
CA PHE A 14 -9.92 -3.06 -0.78
C PHE A 14 -9.64 -3.79 0.55
N TYR A 15 -9.71 -5.13 0.54
CA TYR A 15 -9.36 -5.95 1.70
C TYR A 15 -7.91 -5.71 2.16
N TYR A 16 -6.93 -5.83 1.26
CA TYR A 16 -5.52 -5.62 1.62
C TYR A 16 -5.23 -4.19 2.07
N LYS A 17 -5.87 -3.20 1.44
CA LYS A 17 -5.78 -1.79 1.85
C LYS A 17 -6.30 -1.59 3.27
N THR A 18 -7.44 -2.21 3.60
CA THR A 18 -8.02 -2.15 4.95
C THR A 18 -7.08 -2.77 5.99
N GLN A 19 -6.52 -3.94 5.71
CA GLN A 19 -5.56 -4.60 6.61
C GLN A 19 -4.30 -3.77 6.81
N TYR A 20 -3.75 -3.19 5.73
CA TYR A 20 -2.58 -2.33 5.80
C TYR A 20 -2.86 -1.08 6.65
N ASP A 21 -3.99 -0.42 6.43
CA ASP A 21 -4.36 0.80 7.14
C ASP A 21 -4.58 0.55 8.62
N ASN A 22 -5.26 -0.55 8.97
CA ASN A 22 -5.47 -0.95 10.36
C ASN A 22 -4.14 -1.17 11.08
N LYS A 23 -3.21 -1.93 10.46
CA LYS A 23 -1.88 -2.19 11.04
C LYS A 23 -1.04 -0.92 11.17
N LEU A 24 -1.05 -0.06 10.17
CA LEU A 24 -0.32 1.22 10.21
C LEU A 24 -0.90 2.14 11.30
N GLY A 25 -2.23 2.22 11.40
CA GLY A 25 -2.90 3.01 12.44
C GLY A 25 -2.60 2.48 13.83
N ASN A 26 -2.58 1.17 14.03
CA ASN A 26 -2.23 0.57 15.33
C ASN A 26 -0.77 0.87 15.72
N LEU A 27 0.16 0.85 14.75
CA LEU A 27 1.55 1.29 14.99
C LEU A 27 1.61 2.76 15.38
N MET A 28 0.86 3.62 14.68
CA MET A 28 0.80 5.05 14.99
C MET A 28 0.26 5.29 16.40
N ASP A 29 -0.80 4.59 16.81
CA ASP A 29 -1.40 4.74 18.13
C ASP A 29 -0.47 4.24 19.25
N TYR A 30 0.17 3.09 19.05
CA TYR A 30 1.11 2.50 20.03
C TYR A 30 2.29 3.43 20.35
N TYR A 31 2.81 4.15 19.35
CA TYR A 31 3.92 5.09 19.51
C TYR A 31 3.46 6.55 19.67
N TRP A 32 2.15 6.80 19.81
CA TRP A 32 1.55 8.15 19.88
C TRP A 32 2.00 9.08 18.72
N ILE A 33 2.06 8.54 17.50
CA ILE A 33 2.42 9.28 16.29
C ILE A 33 1.16 9.76 15.58
N ASN A 34 0.85 11.04 15.73
CA ASN A 34 -0.39 11.61 15.18
C ASN A 34 -0.33 11.93 13.67
N LYS A 35 0.81 11.73 12.98
CA LYS A 35 0.96 12.10 11.57
C LYS A 35 1.60 10.97 10.76
N LYS A 36 0.87 10.49 9.76
CA LYS A 36 1.34 9.47 8.81
C LYS A 36 2.67 9.81 8.15
N ALA A 37 2.88 11.07 7.74
CA ALA A 37 4.12 11.47 7.09
C ALA A 37 5.36 11.20 7.97
N LYS A 38 5.25 11.36 9.30
CA LYS A 38 6.37 11.15 10.23
C LYS A 38 6.76 9.67 10.34
N ILE A 39 5.79 8.78 10.46
CA ILE A 39 6.04 7.34 10.59
C ILE A 39 6.62 6.75 9.28
N ILE A 40 6.18 7.26 8.13
CA ILE A 40 6.65 6.76 6.83
C ILE A 40 8.02 7.30 6.46
N SER A 41 8.28 8.58 6.72
CA SER A 41 9.59 9.16 6.43
C SER A 41 10.65 8.76 7.45
N GLY A 42 10.25 8.17 8.59
CA GLY A 42 11.13 7.94 9.74
C GLY A 42 11.53 9.22 10.47
N CYS A 43 10.97 10.39 10.11
CA CYS A 43 11.27 11.68 10.74
C CYS A 43 10.44 11.87 12.02
N ILE A 44 10.68 11.03 13.02
CA ILE A 44 9.93 11.00 14.27
C ILE A 44 10.55 12.03 15.24
N MET A 45 10.03 13.25 15.19
CA MET A 45 10.56 14.38 15.98
C MET A 45 10.12 14.38 17.45
N LYS A 46 8.96 13.79 17.76
CA LYS A 46 8.37 13.72 19.11
C LYS A 46 7.73 12.35 19.30
N VAL A 47 8.39 11.48 20.05
CA VAL A 47 7.78 10.32 20.73
C VAL A 47 7.48 10.73 22.17
N ALA A 48 6.54 10.05 22.85
CA ALA A 48 6.20 10.37 24.23
C ALA A 48 7.45 10.34 25.14
N ARG A 49 7.42 11.06 26.27
CA ARG A 49 8.59 11.29 27.15
C ARG A 49 9.24 10.02 27.73
N PHE A 50 8.64 8.85 27.55
CA PHE A 50 9.08 7.56 28.07
C PHE A 50 9.82 6.68 27.03
N PHE A 51 10.08 7.19 25.83
CA PHE A 51 10.68 6.44 24.72
C PHE A 51 12.16 6.76 24.50
N ASP A 52 12.99 5.72 24.30
CA ASP A 52 14.36 5.82 23.81
C ASP A 52 14.34 6.13 22.32
N ARG A 53 14.42 7.43 22.01
CA ARG A 53 14.29 7.98 20.65
C ARG A 53 15.06 7.18 19.60
N LYS A 54 16.25 6.67 19.88
CA LYS A 54 17.05 5.95 18.88
C LYS A 54 16.48 4.56 18.62
N ARG A 55 16.30 3.78 19.69
CA ARG A 55 15.79 2.40 19.62
C ARG A 55 14.38 2.36 19.05
N ASP A 56 13.49 3.21 19.54
CA ASP A 56 12.09 3.22 19.10
C ASP A 56 11.97 3.65 17.64
N THR A 57 12.78 4.61 17.18
CA THR A 57 12.78 5.00 15.76
C THR A 57 13.25 3.85 14.85
N GLU A 58 14.22 3.05 15.29
CA GLU A 58 14.69 1.86 14.57
C GLU A 58 13.61 0.76 14.54
N GLU A 59 12.95 0.49 15.67
CA GLU A 59 11.84 -0.47 15.77
C GLU A 59 10.64 -0.06 14.91
N ILE A 60 10.25 1.21 14.96
CA ILE A 60 9.17 1.76 14.12
C ILE A 60 9.54 1.63 12.64
N SER A 61 10.77 1.99 12.28
CA SER A 61 11.26 1.86 10.90
C SER A 61 11.23 0.41 10.43
N PHE A 62 11.62 -0.53 11.29
CA PHE A 62 11.54 -1.96 11.01
C PHE A 62 10.10 -2.43 10.82
N ALA A 63 9.19 -2.04 11.72
CA ALA A 63 7.78 -2.40 11.65
C ALA A 63 7.12 -1.87 10.37
N VAL A 64 7.37 -0.62 9.99
CA VAL A 64 6.85 -0.02 8.75
C VAL A 64 7.42 -0.72 7.51
N ARG A 65 8.71 -1.06 7.51
CA ARG A 65 9.31 -1.85 6.41
C ARG A 65 8.69 -3.24 6.31
N SER A 66 8.48 -3.91 7.45
CA SER A 66 7.83 -5.21 7.52
C SER A 66 6.41 -5.15 6.95
N LEU A 67 5.62 -4.14 7.35
CA LEU A 67 4.26 -3.92 6.84
C LEU A 67 4.24 -3.71 5.32
N ARG A 68 5.19 -2.95 4.76
CA ARG A 68 5.31 -2.77 3.31
C ARG A 68 5.68 -4.08 2.59
N ARG A 69 6.54 -4.90 3.19
CA ARG A 69 6.88 -6.24 2.66
C ARG A 69 5.67 -7.17 2.68
N GLU A 70 4.89 -7.15 3.76
CA GLU A 70 3.67 -7.95 3.89
C GLU A 70 2.65 -7.57 2.81
N ALA A 71 2.39 -6.27 2.61
CA ALA A 71 1.53 -5.80 1.53
C ALA A 71 2.05 -6.29 0.16
N LYS A 72 3.35 -6.11 -0.12
CA LYS A 72 3.95 -6.60 -1.37
C LYS A 72 3.82 -8.12 -1.54
N ALA A 73 3.93 -8.90 -0.46
CA ALA A 73 3.72 -10.34 -0.50
C ALA A 73 2.26 -10.70 -0.83
N GLY A 74 1.29 -10.01 -0.24
CA GLY A 74 -0.14 -10.20 -0.57
C GLY A 74 -0.47 -9.85 -2.02
N PHE A 75 0.21 -8.86 -2.59
CA PHE A 75 0.14 -8.56 -4.02
C PHE A 75 0.63 -9.74 -4.86
N ASN A 76 1.83 -10.25 -4.60
CA ASN A 76 2.42 -11.37 -5.35
C ASN A 76 1.63 -12.68 -5.21
N GLN A 77 1.05 -12.96 -4.04
CA GLN A 77 0.17 -14.12 -3.85
C GLN A 77 -1.08 -14.04 -4.74
N THR A 78 -1.54 -12.83 -5.05
CA THR A 78 -2.64 -12.61 -5.99
C THR A 78 -2.23 -12.87 -7.44
N GLU A 79 -0.94 -12.86 -7.77
CA GLU A 79 -0.37 -13.26 -9.07
C GLU A 79 -0.22 -14.79 -9.21
N SER A 80 -0.42 -15.54 -8.13
CA SER A 80 -0.06 -16.96 -8.06
C SER A 80 -1.30 -17.86 -8.05
N ASP A 81 -2.28 -17.63 -8.93
CA ASP A 81 -3.34 -18.63 -9.09
C ASP A 81 -2.74 -19.86 -9.81
N PRO A 82 -2.75 -21.05 -9.19
CA PRO A 82 -1.97 -22.20 -9.67
C PRO A 82 -2.48 -22.81 -10.99
N VAL A 83 -3.62 -22.33 -11.50
CA VAL A 83 -4.33 -22.91 -12.66
C VAL A 83 -3.97 -22.21 -13.97
N THR A 84 -3.51 -20.95 -13.93
CA THR A 84 -3.22 -20.17 -15.15
C THR A 84 -2.04 -19.23 -14.93
N PRO A 85 -1.06 -19.17 -15.87
CA PRO A 85 0.02 -18.19 -15.79
C PRO A 85 -0.56 -16.77 -15.83
N THR A 86 -0.33 -16.00 -14.77
CA THR A 86 -0.75 -14.59 -14.70
C THR A 86 -0.07 -13.81 -15.81
N SER A 87 -0.85 -13.25 -16.73
CA SER A 87 -0.31 -12.42 -17.80
C SER A 87 0.24 -11.10 -17.25
N GLU A 88 1.22 -10.49 -17.92
CA GLU A 88 1.73 -9.17 -17.52
C GLU A 88 0.61 -8.12 -17.42
N LYS A 89 -0.39 -8.21 -18.32
CA LYS A 89 -1.57 -7.34 -18.29
C LYS A 89 -2.35 -7.46 -16.99
N GLU A 90 -2.51 -8.68 -16.45
CA GLU A 90 -3.17 -8.89 -15.16
C GLU A 90 -2.35 -8.35 -13.99
N VAL A 91 -1.02 -8.50 -14.00
CA VAL A 91 -0.15 -7.89 -12.97
C VAL A 91 -0.34 -6.39 -12.95
N TYR A 92 -0.34 -5.75 -14.11
CA TYR A 92 -0.54 -4.30 -14.20
C TYR A 92 -1.97 -3.88 -13.85
N ALA A 93 -2.99 -4.67 -14.19
CA ALA A 93 -4.37 -4.45 -13.74
C ALA A 93 -4.49 -4.53 -12.20
N LYS A 94 -3.82 -5.50 -11.57
CA LYS A 94 -3.74 -5.61 -10.10
C LYS A 94 -3.03 -4.39 -9.49
N ALA A 95 -1.91 -3.96 -10.07
CA ALA A 95 -1.19 -2.78 -9.56
C ALA A 95 -2.03 -1.50 -9.74
N SER A 96 -2.72 -1.39 -10.86
CA SER A 96 -3.65 -0.31 -11.16
C SER A 96 -4.77 -0.21 -10.13
N VAL A 97 -5.39 -1.34 -9.75
CA VAL A 97 -6.45 -1.31 -8.73
C VAL A 97 -5.91 -0.90 -7.36
N TRP A 98 -4.67 -1.28 -7.00
CA TRP A 98 -4.03 -0.84 -5.75
C TRP A 98 -3.86 0.69 -5.71
N TYR A 99 -3.52 1.29 -6.85
CA TYR A 99 -3.52 2.75 -7.00
C TYR A 99 -4.95 3.31 -6.87
N HIS A 100 -5.91 2.75 -7.58
CA HIS A 100 -7.29 3.22 -7.61
C HIS A 100 -7.94 3.21 -6.21
N VAL A 101 -7.87 2.09 -5.48
CA VAL A 101 -8.44 1.99 -4.11
C VAL A 101 -7.73 2.88 -3.09
N THR A 102 -6.52 3.37 -3.38
CA THR A 102 -5.76 4.28 -2.53
C THR A 102 -6.05 5.74 -2.82
N TYR A 103 -6.21 6.13 -4.08
CA TYR A 103 -6.26 7.55 -4.47
C TYR A 103 -7.61 8.01 -5.02
N HIS A 104 -8.44 7.09 -5.51
CA HIS A 104 -9.72 7.46 -6.10
C HIS A 104 -10.68 7.94 -5.01
N HIS A 105 -11.34 9.07 -5.26
CA HIS A 105 -12.20 9.76 -4.30
C HIS A 105 -13.38 8.88 -3.82
N SER A 106 -13.84 7.93 -4.63
CA SER A 106 -14.91 7.01 -4.24
C SER A 106 -14.58 6.17 -3.01
N PHE A 107 -13.29 5.95 -2.71
CA PHE A 107 -12.82 5.17 -1.57
C PHE A 107 -12.51 6.03 -0.34
N TRP A 108 -12.66 7.35 -0.41
CA TRP A 108 -12.40 8.22 0.72
C TRP A 108 -13.41 7.97 1.84
N GLY A 109 -12.93 7.84 3.07
CA GLY A 109 -13.78 7.53 4.22
C GLY A 109 -14.38 6.11 4.21
N ARG A 110 -13.93 5.21 3.33
CA ARG A 110 -14.30 3.78 3.36
C ARG A 110 -13.37 2.91 4.21
N TYR A 111 -12.23 3.46 4.63
CA TYR A 111 -11.26 2.79 5.49
C TYR A 111 -11.28 3.43 6.88
N ASN A 112 -10.92 2.66 7.91
CA ASN A 112 -10.79 3.14 9.30
C ASN A 112 -12.06 3.83 9.86
N GLN A 113 -13.26 3.52 9.35
CA GLN A 113 -14.50 4.22 9.71
C GLN A 113 -14.77 4.22 11.22
N GLU A 114 -14.51 3.10 11.89
CA GLU A 114 -14.74 2.94 13.33
C GLU A 114 -13.69 3.64 14.20
N MET A 115 -12.51 3.93 13.65
CA MET A 115 -11.34 4.43 14.39
C MET A 115 -11.14 5.95 14.23
N ASN A 116 -11.96 6.62 13.41
CA ASN A 116 -11.84 8.06 13.09
C ASN A 116 -10.41 8.48 12.68
N ARG A 117 -9.70 7.61 11.94
CA ARG A 117 -8.33 7.88 11.47
C ARG A 117 -8.33 8.45 10.05
N ASP A 118 -7.27 9.21 9.74
CA ASP A 118 -7.04 9.75 8.40
C ASP A 118 -6.96 8.64 7.33
N HIS A 119 -7.23 9.04 6.07
CA HIS A 119 -7.06 8.16 4.92
C HIS A 119 -5.58 7.98 4.55
N PHE A 120 -5.07 6.75 4.63
CA PHE A 120 -3.65 6.49 4.42
C PHE A 120 -3.28 6.20 2.95
N LEU A 121 -2.61 7.17 2.33
CA LEU A 121 -2.10 7.11 0.94
C LEU A 121 -0.88 6.20 0.64
N SER A 122 -0.32 5.45 1.60
CA SER A 122 0.99 4.80 1.41
C SER A 122 0.94 3.40 0.87
N PHE A 123 -0.24 2.79 0.93
CA PHE A 123 -0.47 1.42 0.51
C PHE A 123 -0.04 1.16 -0.94
N ALA A 124 -0.54 1.95 -1.90
CA ALA A 124 -0.20 1.82 -3.32
C ALA A 124 1.32 1.85 -3.60
N TRP A 125 2.09 2.60 -2.81
CA TRP A 125 3.55 2.66 -2.95
C TRP A 125 4.29 1.40 -2.48
N SER A 126 3.57 0.35 -2.07
CA SER A 126 4.16 -0.97 -1.81
C SER A 126 4.45 -1.73 -3.12
N VAL A 127 3.77 -1.36 -4.22
CA VAL A 127 3.93 -1.93 -5.57
C VAL A 127 4.47 -0.91 -6.56
N TYR A 128 5.30 0.02 -6.07
CA TYR A 128 5.78 1.17 -6.84
C TYR A 128 6.47 0.79 -8.14
N ASP A 129 7.17 -0.35 -8.19
CA ASP A 129 7.87 -0.83 -9.37
C ASP A 129 6.91 -1.02 -10.55
N LYS A 130 5.76 -1.66 -10.31
CA LYS A 130 4.72 -1.88 -11.32
C LYS A 130 3.99 -0.58 -11.68
N LEU A 131 3.74 0.28 -10.70
CA LEU A 131 3.10 1.59 -10.94
C LEU A 131 3.96 2.50 -11.83
N VAL A 132 5.28 2.48 -11.62
CA VAL A 132 6.23 3.21 -12.46
C VAL A 132 6.26 2.64 -13.87
N ASP A 133 6.24 1.32 -14.03
CA ASP A 133 6.19 0.66 -15.33
C ASP A 133 4.91 1.01 -16.12
N ILE A 134 3.74 1.03 -15.45
CA ILE A 134 2.48 1.51 -16.04
C ILE A 134 2.62 2.96 -16.49
N LYS A 135 3.16 3.82 -15.62
CA LYS A 135 3.31 5.26 -15.94
C LYS A 135 4.26 5.50 -17.10
N LYS A 136 5.28 4.65 -17.27
CA LYS A 136 6.22 4.67 -18.40
C LYS A 136 5.63 4.09 -19.70
N GLY A 137 4.42 3.54 -19.67
CA GLY A 137 3.77 3.01 -20.88
C GLY A 137 4.32 1.67 -21.35
N LYS A 138 4.96 0.87 -20.47
CA LYS A 138 5.44 -0.49 -20.83
C LYS A 138 4.33 -1.42 -21.35
N LEU A 139 3.08 -1.12 -21.02
CA LEU A 139 1.89 -1.80 -21.55
C LEU A 139 1.60 -1.50 -23.03
N ILE A 140 2.12 -0.39 -23.55
CA ILE A 140 1.82 0.15 -24.89
C ILE A 140 2.94 -0.23 -25.89
N SER A 141 4.17 -0.44 -25.41
CA SER A 141 5.29 -0.92 -26.22
C SER A 141 5.27 -2.45 -26.36
N GLY A 142 4.35 -2.99 -27.16
CA GLY A 142 4.52 -4.32 -27.75
C GLY A 142 5.62 -4.30 -28.81
N PRO A 143 6.24 -5.44 -29.17
CA PRO A 143 7.27 -5.47 -30.21
C PRO A 143 6.67 -4.95 -31.53
N GLU A 144 7.31 -3.93 -32.11
CA GLU A 144 7.08 -3.55 -33.51
C GLU A 144 7.48 -4.76 -34.37
N GLU A 145 6.50 -5.35 -35.06
CA GLU A 145 6.72 -6.36 -36.11
C GLU A 145 7.40 -5.74 -37.34
#